data_AF-R6VLQ9-F1
#
_entry.id   AF-R6VLQ9-F1
#
_cell.length_a   1.000
_cell.length_b   1.000
_cell.length_c   1.000
_cell.angle_alpha   90.00
_cell.angle_beta   90.00
_cell.angle_gamma   90.00
#
_symmetry.space_group_name_H-M   'P 1'
#
loop_
_entity.id
_entity.type
_entity.pdbx_description
1 polymer ?
#
loop_
_entity_poly.entity_id
_entity_poly.type
_entity_poly.pdbx_seq_one_letter_code
_entity_poly.pdbx_strand_id
1 'polypeptide(L)'
;MWDDYLEESTNVVKSNIKRNKMITILSYLLIWAIAMIAFWFFKDDSSAMGYSLLYLWVILPVTTFFVSVIIGINDFWGIKKWAFTVFFGIMYMLVEYGTFKMANNIAFNKLNAPDWGMIAGGTIISATGMLIGFLFHLIGSAENKKRRSV
;
A
#
# COMPACT_ATOMS: atom_id res chain seq x y z
N MET A 1 34.53 5.23 23.26
CA MET A 1 33.45 4.94 24.24
C MET A 1 32.23 5.82 24.06
N TRP A 2 32.30 7.16 24.23
CA TRP A 2 31.14 8.03 23.94
C TRP A 2 30.82 8.13 22.45
N ASP A 3 31.83 8.25 21.59
CA ASP A 3 31.64 8.28 20.13
C ASP A 3 31.11 6.95 19.58
N ASP A 4 31.64 5.81 20.04
CA ASP A 4 31.09 4.48 19.70
C ASP A 4 29.62 4.35 20.11
N TYR A 5 29.24 4.86 21.29
CA TYR A 5 27.86 4.77 21.77
C TYR A 5 26.92 5.62 20.90
N LEU A 6 27.37 6.79 20.42
CA LEU A 6 26.60 7.62 19.49
C LEU A 6 26.52 7.01 18.09
N GLU A 7 27.60 6.39 17.61
CA GLU A 7 27.59 5.70 16.32
C GLU A 7 26.70 4.45 16.37
N GLU A 8 26.83 3.61 17.38
CA GLU A 8 26.01 2.40 17.61
C GLU A 8 24.52 2.78 17.71
N SER A 9 24.18 3.76 18.55
CA SER A 9 22.79 4.23 18.72
C SER A 9 22.22 4.87 17.44
N THR A 10 23.04 5.60 16.68
CA THR A 10 22.62 6.14 15.37
C THR A 10 22.43 5.04 14.33
N ASN A 11 23.29 4.02 14.33
CA ASN A 11 23.21 2.89 13.42
C ASN A 11 21.97 2.03 13.68
N VAL A 12 21.65 1.73 14.94
CA VAL A 12 20.45 0.96 15.29
C VAL A 12 19.17 1.70 14.92
N VAL A 13 19.10 3.03 15.10
CA VAL A 13 17.91 3.82 14.72
C VAL A 13 17.73 3.87 13.20
N LYS A 14 18.80 4.13 12.44
CA LYS A 14 18.77 4.09 10.95
C LYS A 14 18.40 2.70 10.42
N SER A 15 18.95 1.65 11.02
CA SER A 15 18.66 0.25 10.70
C SER A 15 17.19 -0.09 10.92
N ASN A 16 16.63 0.32 12.06
CA ASN A 16 15.22 0.08 12.40
C ASN A 16 14.26 0.84 11.48
N ILE A 17 14.57 2.10 11.11
CA ILE A 17 13.76 2.85 10.13
C ILE A 17 13.77 2.14 8.76
N LYS A 18 14.94 1.65 8.32
CA LYS A 18 15.08 0.92 7.06
C LYS A 18 14.35 -0.44 7.10
N ARG A 19 14.37 -1.16 8.23
CA ARG A 19 13.58 -2.38 8.45
C ARG A 19 12.09 -2.12 8.43
N ASN A 20 11.58 -1.13 9.17
CA ASN A 20 10.14 -0.81 9.19
C ASN A 20 9.61 -0.43 7.81
N LYS A 21 10.40 0.31 7.02
CA LYS A 21 10.11 0.60 5.61
C LYS A 21 9.94 -0.67 4.77
N MET A 22 10.89 -1.60 4.87
CA MET A 22 10.85 -2.85 4.12
C MET A 22 9.69 -3.75 4.58
N ILE A 23 9.46 -3.83 5.89
CA ILE A 23 8.35 -4.60 6.47
C ILE A 23 7.00 -4.09 5.98
N THR A 24 6.81 -2.77 5.87
CA THR A 24 5.55 -2.17 5.38
C THR A 24 5.29 -2.52 3.92
N ILE A 25 6.32 -2.53 3.07
CA ILE A 25 6.17 -2.91 1.65
C ILE A 25 5.93 -4.42 1.54
N LEU A 26 6.68 -5.23 2.29
CA LEU A 26 6.53 -6.68 2.30
C LEU A 26 5.17 -7.12 2.81
N SER A 27 4.63 -6.47 3.86
CA SER A 27 3.28 -6.78 4.36
C SER A 27 2.22 -6.43 3.33
N TYR A 28 2.35 -5.30 2.62
CA TYR A 28 1.45 -4.96 1.53
C TYR A 28 1.49 -6.00 0.40
N LEU A 29 2.69 -6.39 -0.05
CA LEU A 29 2.87 -7.41 -1.09
C LEU A 29 2.33 -8.78 -0.65
N LEU A 30 2.48 -9.14 0.63
CA LEU A 30 1.94 -10.37 1.18
C LEU A 30 0.40 -10.37 1.15
N ILE A 31 -0.23 -9.28 1.59
CA ILE A 31 -1.70 -9.11 1.53
C ILE A 31 -2.16 -9.19 0.07
N TRP A 32 -1.46 -8.51 -0.83
CA TRP A 32 -1.74 -8.53 -2.27
C TRP A 32 -1.64 -9.95 -2.87
N ALA A 33 -0.60 -10.71 -2.52
CA ALA A 33 -0.43 -12.08 -3.00
C ALA A 33 -1.49 -13.04 -2.43
N ILE A 34 -1.82 -12.92 -1.15
CA ILE A 34 -2.90 -13.68 -0.50
C ILE A 34 -4.23 -13.37 -1.19
N ALA A 35 -4.49 -12.11 -1.54
CA ALA A 35 -5.70 -11.71 -2.28
C ALA A 35 -5.84 -12.48 -3.61
N MET A 36 -4.75 -12.53 -4.38
CA MET A 36 -4.69 -13.24 -5.66
C MET A 36 -4.96 -14.73 -5.47
N ILE A 37 -4.24 -15.37 -4.54
CA ILE A 37 -4.40 -16.81 -4.28
C ILE A 37 -5.82 -17.13 -3.80
N ALA A 38 -6.37 -16.34 -2.87
CA ALA A 38 -7.72 -16.51 -2.35
C ALA A 38 -8.77 -16.40 -3.47
N PHE A 39 -8.66 -15.41 -4.36
CA PHE A 39 -9.56 -15.30 -5.51
C PHE A 39 -9.57 -16.58 -6.36
N TRP A 40 -8.38 -17.10 -6.72
CA TRP A 40 -8.27 -18.29 -7.57
C TRP A 40 -8.73 -19.58 -6.87
N PHE A 41 -8.60 -19.66 -5.54
CA PHE A 41 -9.07 -20.81 -4.77
C PHE A 41 -10.60 -20.84 -4.63
N PHE A 42 -11.23 -19.66 -4.54
CA PHE A 42 -12.68 -19.53 -4.33
C PHE A 42 -13.47 -19.25 -5.62
N LYS A 43 -12.82 -19.07 -6.79
CA LYS A 43 -13.51 -18.68 -8.04
C LYS A 43 -14.59 -19.66 -8.51
N ASP A 44 -14.49 -20.95 -8.15
CA ASP A 44 -15.35 -22.03 -8.66
C ASP A 44 -16.64 -22.22 -7.83
N ASP A 45 -16.72 -21.64 -6.64
CA ASP A 45 -17.91 -21.71 -5.81
C ASP A 45 -18.81 -20.50 -6.08
N SER A 46 -20.00 -20.73 -6.64
CA SER A 46 -20.98 -19.68 -6.95
C SER A 46 -21.41 -18.88 -5.71
N SER A 47 -21.32 -19.49 -4.53
CA SER A 47 -21.65 -18.88 -3.23
C SER A 47 -20.49 -17.99 -2.73
N ALA A 48 -19.26 -18.26 -3.17
CA ALA A 48 -18.04 -17.57 -2.74
C ALA A 48 -17.69 -16.35 -3.61
N MET A 49 -18.28 -16.25 -4.81
CA MET A 49 -18.00 -15.18 -5.77
C MET A 49 -18.24 -13.77 -5.19
N GLY A 50 -19.29 -13.61 -4.37
CA GLY A 50 -19.60 -12.36 -3.67
C GLY A 50 -18.56 -11.96 -2.61
N TYR A 51 -18.02 -12.93 -1.89
CA TYR A 51 -16.97 -12.69 -0.89
C TYR A 51 -15.66 -12.26 -1.54
N SER A 52 -15.29 -12.88 -2.66
CA SER A 52 -14.12 -12.46 -3.46
C SER A 52 -14.28 -11.03 -3.99
N LEU A 53 -15.49 -10.64 -4.39
CA LEU A 53 -15.80 -9.26 -4.81
C LEU A 53 -15.60 -8.25 -3.67
N LEU A 54 -16.13 -8.54 -2.48
CA LEU A 54 -15.93 -7.68 -1.31
C LEU A 54 -14.44 -7.59 -0.92
N TYR A 55 -13.72 -8.71 -0.99
CA TYR A 55 -12.29 -8.74 -0.70
C TYR A 55 -11.50 -7.85 -1.68
N LEU A 56 -11.82 -7.91 -2.96
CA LEU A 56 -11.10 -7.15 -3.99
C LEU A 56 -11.49 -5.67 -4.03
N TRP A 57 -12.76 -5.34 -3.87
CA TRP A 57 -13.28 -3.98 -4.02
C TRP A 57 -13.37 -3.19 -2.72
N VAL A 58 -13.31 -3.85 -1.56
CA VAL A 58 -13.38 -3.16 -0.25
C VAL A 58 -12.07 -3.35 0.50
N ILE A 59 -11.63 -4.59 0.74
CA ILE A 59 -10.46 -4.86 1.58
C ILE A 59 -9.17 -4.32 0.93
N LEU A 60 -8.98 -4.48 -0.37
CA LEU A 60 -7.77 -3.95 -1.05
C LEU A 60 -7.71 -2.41 -1.08
N PRO A 61 -8.77 -1.67 -1.44
CA PRO A 61 -8.77 -0.21 -1.30
C PRO A 61 -8.51 0.26 0.12
N VAL A 62 -9.15 -0.38 1.10
CA VAL A 62 -8.99 -0.04 2.53
C VAL A 62 -7.56 -0.28 2.99
N THR A 63 -6.98 -1.44 2.67
CA THR A 63 -5.58 -1.74 3.04
C THR A 63 -4.59 -0.82 2.33
N THR A 64 -4.80 -0.54 1.04
CA THR A 64 -3.98 0.42 0.28
C THR A 64 -4.05 1.83 0.89
N PHE A 65 -5.24 2.25 1.31
CA PHE A 65 -5.43 3.53 1.99
C PHE A 65 -4.64 3.58 3.31
N PHE A 66 -4.79 2.58 4.19
CA PHE A 66 -4.08 2.55 5.47
C PHE A 66 -2.55 2.47 5.32
N VAL A 67 -2.06 1.64 4.40
CA VAL A 67 -0.61 1.57 4.11
C VAL A 67 -0.11 2.92 3.60
N SER A 68 -0.87 3.59 2.75
CA SER A 68 -0.54 4.93 2.26
C SER A 68 -0.51 5.99 3.37
N VAL A 69 -1.47 5.94 4.31
CA VAL A 69 -1.48 6.78 5.51
C VAL A 69 -0.24 6.54 6.36
N ILE A 70 0.12 5.27 6.63
CA ILE A 70 1.31 4.92 7.42
C ILE A 70 2.59 5.44 6.75
N ILE A 71 2.72 5.31 5.43
CA ILE A 71 3.85 5.86 4.66
C ILE A 71 3.89 7.39 4.79
N GLY A 72 2.72 8.05 4.72
CA GLY A 72 2.58 9.49 4.88
C GLY A 72 2.98 10.01 6.27
N ILE A 73 2.50 9.36 7.34
CA ILE A 73 2.78 9.71 8.74
C ILE A 73 4.27 9.59 9.06
N ASN A 74 4.91 8.54 8.54
CA ASN A 74 6.33 8.29 8.80
C ASN A 74 7.26 9.06 7.85
N ASP A 75 6.72 9.88 6.94
CA ASP A 75 7.43 10.56 5.85
C ASP A 75 8.50 9.69 5.18
N PHE A 76 8.14 8.44 4.91
CA PHE A 76 9.11 7.49 4.37
C PHE A 76 9.57 7.92 2.98
N TRP A 77 10.86 8.26 2.86
CA TRP A 77 11.50 8.71 1.61
C TRP A 77 11.14 10.13 1.13
N GLY A 78 10.55 10.98 1.97
CA GLY A 78 10.31 12.39 1.64
C GLY A 78 9.52 12.54 0.34
N ILE A 79 10.06 13.23 -0.67
CA ILE A 79 9.39 13.42 -1.97
C ILE A 79 9.19 12.13 -2.77
N LYS A 80 10.02 11.10 -2.59
CA LYS A 80 9.90 9.84 -3.35
C LYS A 80 8.69 9.02 -2.92
N LYS A 81 8.04 9.34 -1.79
CA LYS A 81 6.82 8.67 -1.33
C LYS A 81 5.68 8.77 -2.35
N TRP A 82 5.62 9.87 -3.11
CA TRP A 82 4.60 10.07 -4.14
C TRP A 82 4.73 9.09 -5.31
N ALA A 83 5.90 8.50 -5.56
CA ALA A 83 6.02 7.41 -6.52
C ALA A 83 5.22 6.17 -6.09
N PHE A 84 5.01 5.98 -4.78
CA PHE A 84 4.21 4.86 -4.27
C PHE A 84 2.73 5.00 -4.57
N THR A 85 2.19 6.21 -4.73
CA THR A 85 0.77 6.36 -5.08
C THR A 85 0.50 5.81 -6.48
N VAL A 86 1.42 6.06 -7.42
CA VAL A 86 1.37 5.47 -8.77
C VAL A 86 1.59 3.97 -8.73
N PHE A 87 2.55 3.49 -7.93
CA PHE A 87 2.78 2.06 -7.73
C PHE A 87 1.52 1.34 -7.23
N PHE A 88 0.82 1.90 -6.24
CA PHE A 88 -0.43 1.34 -5.74
C PHE A 88 -1.55 1.38 -6.79
N GLY A 89 -1.60 2.41 -7.63
CA GLY A 89 -2.49 2.44 -8.80
C GLY A 89 -2.25 1.28 -9.76
N ILE A 90 -0.98 1.01 -10.09
CA ILE A 90 -0.60 -0.13 -10.95
C ILE A 90 -0.99 -1.46 -10.30
N MET A 91 -0.74 -1.60 -8.99
CA MET A 91 -1.10 -2.81 -8.23
C MET A 91 -2.61 -3.04 -8.21
N TYR A 92 -3.40 -1.98 -8.08
CA TYR A 92 -4.86 -2.05 -8.12
C TYR A 92 -5.38 -2.57 -9.47
N MET A 93 -4.83 -2.04 -10.56
CA MET A 93 -5.16 -2.49 -11.92
C MET A 93 -4.73 -3.95 -12.17
N LEU A 94 -3.55 -4.35 -11.68
CA LEU A 94 -3.04 -5.71 -11.82
C LEU A 94 -3.92 -6.75 -11.12
N VAL A 95 -4.45 -6.42 -9.95
CA VAL A 95 -5.41 -7.28 -9.26
C VAL A 95 -6.64 -7.50 -10.11
N GLU A 96 -7.27 -6.42 -10.58
CA GLU A 96 -8.52 -6.53 -11.33
C GLU A 96 -8.32 -7.27 -12.66
N TYR A 97 -7.18 -7.03 -13.31
CA TYR A 97 -6.79 -7.77 -14.50
C TYR A 97 -6.56 -9.26 -14.21
N GLY A 98 -5.76 -9.58 -13.18
CA GLY A 98 -5.35 -10.95 -12.85
C GLY A 98 -6.44 -11.80 -12.20
N THR A 99 -7.56 -11.20 -11.80
CA THR A 99 -8.70 -11.88 -11.18
C THR A 99 -9.86 -11.99 -12.16
N PHE A 100 -10.72 -10.97 -12.24
CA PHE A 100 -11.94 -10.99 -13.03
C PHE A 100 -11.66 -11.06 -14.52
N LYS A 101 -10.78 -10.20 -15.05
CA LYS A 101 -10.50 -10.20 -16.49
C LYS A 101 -9.81 -11.48 -16.93
N MET A 102 -8.85 -11.98 -16.16
CA MET A 102 -8.18 -13.24 -16.48
C MET A 102 -9.10 -14.45 -16.38
N ALA A 103 -9.95 -14.54 -15.34
CA ALA A 103 -10.95 -15.59 -15.22
C ALA A 103 -11.97 -15.54 -16.39
N ASN A 104 -12.42 -14.34 -16.76
CA ASN A 104 -13.30 -14.13 -17.90
C ASN A 104 -12.63 -14.48 -19.24
N ASN A 105 -11.35 -14.12 -19.42
CA ASN A 105 -10.58 -14.46 -20.62
C ASN A 105 -10.47 -15.97 -20.81
N ILE A 106 -10.27 -16.73 -19.72
CA ILE A 106 -10.23 -18.20 -19.74
C ILE A 106 -11.61 -18.79 -20.05
N ALA A 107 -12.67 -18.26 -19.43
CA ALA A 107 -14.03 -18.76 -19.61
C ALA A 107 -14.58 -18.54 -21.03
N PHE A 108 -14.25 -17.40 -21.66
CA PHE A 108 -14.79 -16.99 -22.96
C PHE A 108 -13.76 -16.99 -24.09
N ASN A 109 -12.54 -17.47 -23.84
CA ASN A 109 -11.43 -17.56 -24.79
C ASN A 109 -11.14 -16.25 -25.55
N LYS A 110 -11.32 -15.11 -24.87
CA LYS A 110 -11.17 -13.75 -25.42
C LYS A 110 -10.18 -12.97 -24.57
N LEU A 111 -9.10 -12.45 -25.17
CA LEU A 111 -8.13 -11.63 -24.46
C LEU A 111 -8.65 -10.19 -24.31
N ASN A 112 -9.17 -9.86 -23.13
CA ASN A 112 -9.47 -8.47 -22.78
C ASN A 112 -8.18 -7.75 -22.35
N ALA A 113 -7.97 -6.54 -22.84
CA ALA A 113 -6.83 -5.71 -22.45
C ALA A 113 -6.95 -5.21 -21.00
N PRO A 114 -5.82 -4.97 -20.32
CA PRO A 114 -5.78 -4.26 -19.06
C PRO A 114 -6.47 -2.89 -19.18
N ASP A 115 -7.26 -2.48 -18.18
CA ASP A 115 -7.87 -1.14 -18.17
C ASP A 115 -6.97 -0.17 -17.41
N TRP A 116 -6.31 0.68 -18.17
CA TRP A 116 -5.39 1.69 -17.66
C TRP A 116 -6.09 2.76 -16.82
N GLY A 117 -7.41 2.95 -16.97
CA GLY A 117 -8.22 3.86 -16.16
C GLY A 117 -8.27 3.45 -14.68
N MET A 118 -8.13 2.16 -14.38
CA MET A 118 -8.10 1.66 -12.99
C MET A 118 -6.86 2.10 -12.22
N ILE A 119 -5.77 2.41 -12.93
CA ILE A 119 -4.58 2.99 -12.32
C ILE A 119 -4.93 4.34 -11.69
N ALA A 120 -5.75 5.15 -12.34
CA ALA A 120 -6.20 6.42 -11.78
C ALA A 120 -7.00 6.21 -10.49
N GLY A 121 -7.90 5.22 -10.46
CA GLY A 121 -8.66 4.87 -9.26
C GLY A 121 -7.77 4.53 -8.06
N GLY A 122 -6.85 3.57 -8.22
CA GLY A 122 -5.92 3.19 -7.15
C GLY A 122 -4.92 4.30 -6.79
N THR A 123 -4.54 5.14 -7.74
CA THR A 123 -3.67 6.31 -7.50
C THR A 123 -4.39 7.37 -6.69
N ILE A 124 -5.68 7.63 -6.94
CA ILE A 124 -6.48 8.59 -6.17
C ILE A 124 -6.61 8.12 -4.73
N ILE A 125 -7.03 6.85 -4.52
CA ILE A 125 -7.20 6.27 -3.17
C ILE A 125 -5.90 6.38 -2.36
N SER A 126 -4.79 5.98 -2.97
CA SER A 126 -3.49 6.04 -2.31
C SER A 126 -3.02 7.49 -2.10
N ALA A 127 -3.22 8.39 -3.04
CA ALA A 127 -2.87 9.81 -2.88
C ALA A 127 -3.65 10.46 -1.72
N THR A 128 -4.95 10.15 -1.57
CA THR A 128 -5.75 10.64 -0.44
C THR A 128 -5.20 10.13 0.89
N GLY A 129 -4.92 8.83 1.00
CA GLY A 129 -4.29 8.27 2.21
C GLY A 129 -2.94 8.92 2.51
N MET A 130 -2.13 9.15 1.49
CA MET A 130 -0.80 9.75 1.63
C MET A 130 -0.86 11.21 2.09
N LEU A 131 -1.81 11.99 1.54
CA LEU A 131 -2.07 13.36 1.94
C LEU A 131 -2.48 13.44 3.40
N ILE A 132 -3.45 12.62 3.82
CA ILE A 132 -3.91 12.57 5.21
C ILE A 132 -2.75 12.23 6.14
N GLY A 133 -1.99 11.18 5.83
CA GLY A 133 -0.85 10.80 6.66
C GLY A 133 0.22 11.89 6.76
N PHE A 134 0.50 12.57 5.65
CA PHE A 134 1.47 13.67 5.63
C PHE A 134 1.00 14.89 6.45
N LEU A 135 -0.30 15.21 6.43
CA LEU A 135 -0.85 16.29 7.25
C LEU A 135 -0.66 15.99 8.75
N PHE A 136 -0.94 14.77 9.18
CA PHE A 136 -0.70 14.36 10.57
C PHE A 136 0.78 14.45 10.95
N HIS A 137 1.69 14.08 10.05
CA HIS A 137 3.13 14.26 10.25
C HIS A 137 3.50 15.72 10.49
N LEU A 138 2.97 16.64 9.67
CA LEU A 138 3.22 18.08 9.81
C LEU A 138 2.70 18.64 11.14
N ILE A 139 1.49 18.25 11.53
CA ILE A 139 0.87 18.68 12.80
C ILE A 139 1.70 18.20 14.00
N GLY A 140 2.06 16.91 14.03
CA GLY A 140 2.87 16.34 15.11
C GLY A 140 4.28 16.94 15.18
N SER A 141 4.88 17.28 14.04
CA SER A 141 6.17 17.98 13.97
C SER A 141 6.09 19.40 14.53
N ALA A 142 5.02 20.14 14.19
CA ALA A 142 4.77 21.49 14.71
C ALA A 142 4.54 21.50 16.23
N GLU A 143 3.77 20.54 16.77
CA GLU A 143 3.53 20.42 18.21
C GLU A 143 4.82 20.11 18.98
N ASN A 144 5.63 19.17 18.48
CA ASN A 144 6.92 18.82 19.09
C ASN A 144 7.90 20.00 19.09
N LYS A 145 7.92 20.81 18.02
CA LYS A 145 8.75 22.01 17.95
C LYS A 145 8.34 23.05 19.01
N LYS A 146 7.03 23.22 19.23
CA LYS A 146 6.48 24.14 20.23
C LYS A 146 6.80 23.71 21.66
N ARG A 147 6.80 22.40 21.97
CA ARG A 147 7.16 21.88 23.30
C ARG A 147 8.64 22.01 23.65
N ARG A 148 9.54 22.02 22.66
CA ARG A 148 10.99 22.20 22.90
C ARG A 148 11.43 23.65 23.06
N SER A 149 10.57 24.60 22.72
CA SER A 149 10.83 26.04 22.84
C SER A 149 10.26 26.65 24.14
N VAL A 150 9.69 25.83 25.02
CA VAL A 150 9.20 26.19 26.36
C VAL A 150 10.10 25.51 27.38
#